data_AF-S4P281-F1
#
_entry.id   AF-S4P281-F1
#
_cell.length_a   1.000
_cell.length_b   1.000
_cell.length_c   1.000
_cell.angle_alpha   90.00
_cell.angle_beta   90.00
_cell.angle_gamma   90.00
#
_symmetry.space_group_name_H-M   'P 1'
#
loop_
_entity.id
_entity.type
_entity.pdbx_description
1 polymer ?
#
loop_
_entity_poly.entity_id
_entity_poly.type
_entity_poly.pdbx_seq_one_letter_code
_entity_poly.pdbx_strand_id
1 'polypeptide(L)'
;MADQGFLKQKPGYATTAIHVGQDPEKWNSAAVVPPIVTSTTFKQPAPAEHTGFEYGRSGNPTRNTLEECLAALDGGKYGLTFASGLGATT
;
A
#
# COMPACT_ATOMS: atom_id res chain seq x y z
N MET A 1 8.00 -34.93 0.91
CA MET A 1 8.55 -34.74 2.26
C MET A 1 7.44 -34.16 3.11
N ALA A 2 7.12 -34.87 4.20
CA ALA A 2 5.87 -34.71 4.95
C ALA A 2 5.81 -33.39 5.73
N ASP A 3 4.62 -32.79 5.70
CA ASP A 3 4.19 -31.60 6.42
C ASP A 3 4.19 -31.90 7.94
N GLN A 4 5.12 -31.30 8.69
CA GLN A 4 5.38 -31.60 10.11
C GLN A 4 4.35 -30.95 11.06
N GLY A 5 3.05 -31.14 10.83
CA GLY A 5 2.00 -30.61 11.72
C GLY A 5 1.85 -29.09 11.75
N PHE A 6 2.55 -28.35 10.89
CA PHE A 6 2.39 -26.90 10.73
C PHE A 6 1.23 -26.59 9.78
N LEU A 7 0.74 -25.35 9.84
CA LEU A 7 -0.22 -24.85 8.86
C LEU A 7 0.43 -24.76 7.48
N LYS A 8 -0.31 -25.16 6.44
CA LYS A 8 0.12 -25.01 5.05
C LYS A 8 0.26 -23.53 4.70
N GLN A 9 1.28 -23.22 3.90
CA GLN A 9 1.49 -21.88 3.38
C GLN A 9 0.31 -21.45 2.49
N LYS A 10 -0.10 -20.19 2.63
CA LYS A 10 -1.14 -19.62 1.78
C LYS A 10 -0.63 -19.61 0.32
N PRO A 11 -1.35 -20.21 -0.64
CA PRO A 11 -0.93 -20.19 -2.03
C PRO A 11 -0.87 -18.75 -2.54
N GLY A 12 0.15 -18.43 -3.33
CA GLY A 12 0.32 -17.09 -3.92
C GLY A 12 0.86 -16.02 -2.97
N TYR A 13 1.18 -16.33 -1.70
CA TYR A 13 1.67 -15.34 -0.72
C TYR A 13 2.89 -14.56 -1.23
N ALA A 14 3.87 -15.24 -1.83
CA ALA A 14 5.06 -14.59 -2.39
C ALA A 14 4.74 -13.70 -3.59
N THR A 15 3.82 -14.14 -4.47
CA THR A 15 3.35 -13.34 -5.60
C THR A 15 2.63 -12.08 -5.11
N THR A 16 1.77 -12.22 -4.10
CA THR A 16 1.08 -11.10 -3.44
C THR A 16 2.08 -10.09 -2.90
N ALA A 17 3.11 -10.54 -2.18
CA ALA A 17 4.13 -9.68 -1.58
C ALA A 17 4.92 -8.87 -2.61
N ILE A 18 5.05 -9.39 -3.84
CA ILE A 18 5.82 -8.74 -4.92
C ILE A 18 4.93 -7.84 -5.77
N HIS A 19 3.67 -8.18 -6.02
CA HIS A 19 2.86 -7.52 -7.04
C HIS A 19 1.73 -6.65 -6.51
N VAL A 20 1.13 -6.98 -5.35
CA VAL A 20 -0.02 -6.20 -4.88
C VAL A 20 0.43 -4.78 -4.49
N GLY A 21 -0.33 -3.80 -4.97
CA GLY A 21 -0.02 -2.38 -4.84
C GLY A 21 1.00 -1.87 -5.87
N GLN A 22 1.80 -2.74 -6.48
CA GLN A 22 2.95 -2.37 -7.33
C GLN A 22 2.62 -2.24 -8.83
N ASP A 23 1.34 -2.14 -9.20
CA ASP A 23 0.93 -2.07 -10.61
C ASP A 23 1.58 -0.87 -11.33
N PRO A 24 2.40 -1.10 -12.37
CA PRO A 24 3.07 -0.03 -13.11
C PRO A 24 2.10 0.95 -13.77
N GLU A 25 0.87 0.53 -14.09
CA GLU A 25 -0.14 1.37 -14.73
C GLU A 25 -0.64 2.51 -13.82
N LYS A 26 -0.38 2.44 -12.51
CA LYS A 26 -0.64 3.53 -11.56
C LYS A 26 0.22 4.77 -11.81
N TRP A 27 1.31 4.63 -12.56
CA TRP A 27 2.32 5.68 -12.74
C TRP A 27 2.43 6.05 -14.22
N ASN A 28 2.37 7.34 -14.53
CA ASN A 28 2.58 7.83 -15.90
C ASN A 28 3.93 7.42 -16.50
N SER A 29 4.93 7.12 -15.66
CA SER A 29 6.25 6.63 -16.07
C SER A 29 6.33 5.13 -16.33
N ALA A 30 5.26 4.37 -16.06
CA ALA A 30 5.25 2.90 -16.05
C ALA A 30 6.37 2.30 -15.17
N ALA A 31 6.70 2.97 -14.06
CA ALA A 31 7.75 2.50 -13.15
C ALA A 31 7.34 1.17 -12.50
N VAL A 32 8.21 0.15 -12.65
CA VAL A 32 7.99 -1.19 -12.09
C VAL A 32 8.05 -1.19 -10.55
N VAL A 33 8.88 -0.32 -9.98
CA VAL A 33 8.91 -0.07 -8.54
C VAL A 33 8.24 1.28 -8.29
N PRO A 34 7.26 1.37 -7.36
CA PRO A 34 6.61 2.62 -7.02
C PRO A 34 7.61 3.72 -6.64
N PRO A 35 7.44 4.95 -7.17
CA PRO A 35 8.26 6.07 -6.80
C PRO A 35 8.02 6.47 -5.34
N ILE A 36 9.04 7.03 -4.69
CA ILE A 36 8.92 7.62 -3.36
C ILE A 36 8.38 9.05 -3.50
N VAL A 37 7.11 9.25 -3.17
CA VAL A 37 6.45 10.55 -3.23
C VAL A 37 6.60 11.26 -1.89
N THR A 38 7.52 12.23 -1.81
CA THR A 38 7.80 13.03 -0.60
C THR A 38 7.00 14.32 -0.51
N SER A 39 6.18 14.64 -1.52
CA SER A 39 5.33 15.84 -1.49
C SER A 39 4.33 15.78 -0.35
N THR A 40 4.18 16.90 0.35
CA THR A 40 3.24 17.05 1.46
C THR A 40 1.84 17.46 1.00
N THR A 41 1.72 18.13 -0.14
CA THR A 41 0.46 18.60 -0.72
C THR A 41 0.40 18.31 -2.21
N PHE A 42 -0.80 18.30 -2.78
CA PHE A 42 -1.06 17.97 -4.18
C PHE A 42 -1.94 19.04 -4.83
N LYS A 43 -1.66 19.33 -6.11
CA LYS A 43 -2.40 20.34 -6.88
C LYS A 43 -3.88 19.95 -6.98
N GLN A 44 -4.75 20.88 -6.60
CA GLN A 44 -6.20 20.76 -6.76
C GLN A 44 -6.67 21.56 -8.00
N PRO A 45 -7.63 21.07 -8.79
CA PRO A 45 -8.24 21.83 -9.88
C PRO A 45 -9.01 23.06 -9.39
N ALA A 46 -9.73 22.94 -8.28
CA ALA A 46 -10.50 24.01 -7.63
C ALA A 46 -10.66 23.73 -6.13
N PRO A 47 -11.12 24.71 -5.31
CA PRO A 47 -11.44 24.46 -3.91
C PRO A 47 -12.48 23.33 -3.77
N ALA A 48 -12.21 22.38 -2.87
CA ALA A 48 -13.05 21.19 -2.60
C ALA A 48 -13.23 20.21 -3.78
N GLU A 49 -12.45 20.33 -4.86
CA GLU A 49 -12.39 19.33 -5.92
C GLU A 49 -11.06 18.57 -5.84
N HIS A 50 -11.09 17.28 -5.51
CA HIS A 50 -9.88 16.47 -5.35
C HIS A 50 -9.66 15.42 -6.43
N THR A 51 -8.39 15.21 -6.78
CA THR A 51 -7.97 14.21 -7.78
C THR A 51 -7.36 12.95 -7.14
N GLY A 52 -7.64 12.72 -5.85
CA GLY A 52 -7.25 11.51 -5.12
C GLY A 52 -6.41 11.79 -3.87
N PHE A 53 -5.43 12.68 -3.95
CA PHE A 53 -4.63 13.11 -2.80
C PHE A 53 -4.72 14.62 -2.61
N GLU A 54 -4.79 15.06 -1.35
CA GLU A 54 -4.80 16.47 -0.97
C GLU A 54 -3.60 16.80 -0.09
N TYR A 55 -3.40 15.99 0.96
CA TYR A 55 -2.35 16.19 1.95
C TYR A 55 -1.74 14.84 2.37
N GLY A 56 -0.40 14.77 2.38
CA GLY A 56 0.38 13.54 2.56
C GLY A 56 0.08 12.78 3.86
N ARG A 57 -0.31 13.49 4.93
CA ARG A 57 -0.75 12.86 6.18
C ARG A 57 -2.05 12.09 6.00
N SER A 58 -3.02 12.67 5.29
CA SER A 58 -4.32 12.04 5.02
C SER A 58 -4.17 10.86 4.05
N GLY A 59 -3.35 11.02 3.01
CA GLY A 59 -3.06 9.97 2.02
C GLY A 59 -1.80 10.30 1.23
N ASN A 60 -1.02 9.28 0.88
CA ASN A 60 0.19 9.42 0.08
C ASN A 60 0.34 8.22 -0.88
N PRO A 61 0.68 8.42 -2.17
CA PRO A 61 0.77 7.33 -3.14
C PRO A 61 1.68 6.16 -2.70
N THR A 62 2.84 6.48 -2.13
CA THR A 62 3.82 5.49 -1.64
C THR A 62 3.23 4.69 -0.47
N ARG A 63 2.59 5.38 0.48
CA ARG A 63 2.01 4.77 1.67
C ARG A 63 0.80 3.90 1.34
N ASN A 64 -0.10 4.38 0.48
CA ASN A 64 -1.26 3.62 0.02
C ASN A 64 -0.83 2.32 -0.68
N THR A 65 0.26 2.34 -1.45
CA THR A 65 0.83 1.14 -2.08
C THR A 65 1.27 0.10 -1.04
N LEU A 66 1.90 0.53 0.06
CA LEU A 66 2.25 -0.36 1.17
C LEU A 66 1.01 -0.88 1.89
N GLU A 67 0.02 -0.02 2.15
CA GLU A 67 -1.23 -0.37 2.81
C GLU A 67 -2.04 -1.43 2.04
N GLU A 68 -2.11 -1.30 0.70
CA GLU A 68 -2.73 -2.30 -0.17
C GLU A 68 -2.01 -3.67 -0.11
N CYS A 69 -0.67 -3.66 -0.14
CA CYS A 69 0.13 -4.88 -0.05
C CYS A 69 -0.07 -5.59 1.29
N LEU A 70 0.04 -4.86 2.41
CA LEU A 70 -0.16 -5.42 3.74
C LEU A 70 -1.57 -5.99 3.93
N ALA A 71 -2.60 -5.26 3.47
CA ALA A 71 -3.98 -5.74 3.51
C ALA A 71 -4.12 -7.10 2.80
N ALA A 72 -3.54 -7.25 1.61
CA ALA A 72 -3.63 -8.49 0.86
C ALA A 72 -2.85 -9.65 1.51
N LEU A 73 -1.69 -9.38 2.13
CA LEU A 73 -0.91 -10.40 2.84
C LEU A 73 -1.64 -10.95 4.06
N ASP A 74 -2.33 -10.08 4.81
CA ASP A 74 -3.15 -10.48 5.95
C ASP A 74 -4.50 -11.08 5.55
N GLY A 75 -4.90 -10.93 4.27
CA GLY A 75 -6.24 -11.30 3.80
C GLY A 75 -7.32 -10.32 4.29
N GLY A 76 -6.92 -9.10 4.65
CA GLY A 76 -7.80 -8.00 5.00
C GLY A 76 -8.30 -7.26 3.76
N LYS A 77 -9.40 -6.51 3.95
CA LYS A 77 -9.93 -5.61 2.91
C LYS A 77 -9.17 -4.27 2.85
N TYR A 78 -8.57 -3.88 3.97
CA TYR A 78 -7.91 -2.59 4.16
C TYR A 78 -6.67 -2.75 5.03
N GLY A 79 -5.71 -1.84 4.88
CA GLY A 79 -4.52 -1.71 5.72
C GLY A 79 -4.29 -0.24 6.04
N LEU A 80 -3.75 0.05 7.22
CA LEU A 80 -3.37 1.40 7.64
C LEU A 80 -1.97 1.34 8.24
N THR A 81 -1.13 2.30 7.85
CA THR A 81 0.25 2.37 8.33
C THR A 81 0.44 3.55 9.28
N PHE A 82 1.19 3.31 10.34
CA PHE A 82 1.46 4.27 11.40
C PHE A 82 2.97 4.42 11.60
N ALA A 83 3.37 5.46 12.31
CA ALA A 83 4.78 5.73 12.60
C ALA A 83 5.41 4.63 13.50
N SER A 84 4.62 3.91 14.28
CA SER A 84 5.08 2.82 15.16
C SER A 84 3.91 1.92 15.56
N GLY A 85 4.22 0.78 16.20
CA GLY A 85 3.21 -0.08 16.81
C GLY A 85 2.44 0.61 17.94
N LEU A 86 3.06 1.48 18.73
CA LEU A 86 2.34 2.29 19.72
C LEU A 86 1.38 3.26 19.04
N GLY A 87 1.79 3.89 17.95
CA GLY A 87 0.93 4.79 17.17
C GLY A 87 -0.24 4.09 16.47
N ALA A 88 -0.20 2.77 16.31
CA ALA A 88 -1.32 1.98 15.82
C ALA A 88 -2.31 1.61 16.95
N THR A 89 -1.86 1.51 18.20
CA THR A 89 -2.68 1.08 19.33
C THR A 89 -3.49 2.22 19.96
N THR A 90 -2.94 3.43 19.98
CA THR A 90 -3.54 4.62 20.62
C THR A 90 -4.56 5.31 19.72
#